data_AF-A0A1H0ENG1-F1
#
_entry.id   AF-A0A1H0ENG1-F1
#
_cell.length_a   1.000
_cell.length_b   1.000
_cell.length_c   1.000
_cell.angle_alpha   90.00
_cell.angle_beta   90.00
_cell.angle_gamma   90.00
#
_symmetry.space_group_name_H-M   'P 1'
#
loop_
_entity.id
_entity.type
_entity.pdbx_description
1 polymer ?
#
loop_
_entity_poly.entity_id
_entity_poly.type
_entity_poly.pdbx_seq_one_letter_code
_entity_poly.pdbx_strand_id
1 'polypeptide(L)'
;MNSTLYFELKKTAEWRAEKAKRHPEDARNQTAKILLARLAEQEPDAELSQRYDFLHEDENIDAERLSQAHSEILGEVGFRWEPKHVDEVLDRIINRATGKAPTLADLMDVHRAHAEDDAAKTAAGKPVNQ
;
A
#
# COMPACT_ATOMS: atom_id res chain seq x y z
N MET A 1 -12.47 -3.15 -5.68
CA MET A 1 -11.76 -2.94 -4.41
C MET A 1 -11.36 -4.29 -3.85
N ASN A 2 -10.07 -4.56 -3.73
CA ASN A 2 -9.56 -5.83 -3.23
C ASN A 2 -9.85 -5.94 -1.72
N SER A 3 -10.86 -6.75 -1.36
CA SER A 3 -11.48 -6.73 -0.03
C SER A 3 -10.49 -7.06 1.10
N THR A 4 -9.49 -7.88 0.81
CA THR A 4 -8.51 -8.37 1.78
C THR A 4 -7.49 -7.30 2.16
N LEU A 5 -6.82 -6.65 1.20
CA LEU A 5 -5.81 -5.63 1.53
C LEU A 5 -6.46 -4.42 2.22
N TYR A 6 -7.62 -3.99 1.74
CA TYR A 6 -8.41 -2.94 2.38
C TYR A 6 -8.69 -3.25 3.85
N PHE A 7 -9.12 -4.48 4.14
CA PHE A 7 -9.39 -4.92 5.51
C PHE A 7 -8.13 -4.88 6.38
N GLU A 8 -7.01 -5.38 5.87
CA GLU A 8 -5.73 -5.40 6.60
C GLU A 8 -5.17 -3.98 6.85
N LEU A 9 -5.30 -3.06 5.88
CA LEU A 9 -4.93 -1.66 6.05
C LEU A 9 -5.75 -1.00 7.16
N LYS A 10 -7.08 -1.17 7.15
CA LYS A 10 -7.96 -0.61 8.18
C LYS A 10 -7.70 -1.19 9.56
N LYS A 11 -7.59 -2.50 9.67
CA LYS A 11 -7.28 -3.19 10.92
C LYS A 11 -5.94 -2.74 11.49
N THR A 12 -4.93 -2.57 10.65
CA THR A 12 -3.62 -2.06 11.09
C THR A 12 -3.70 -0.59 11.52
N ALA A 13 -4.46 0.25 10.80
CA ALA A 13 -4.69 1.64 11.19
C ALA A 13 -5.37 1.75 12.57
N GLU A 14 -6.37 0.91 12.85
CA GLU A 14 -7.04 0.83 14.14
C GLU A 14 -6.07 0.40 15.26
N TRP A 15 -5.28 -0.64 15.01
CA TRP A 15 -4.25 -1.07 15.96
C TRP A 15 -3.23 0.04 16.25
N ARG A 16 -2.80 0.80 15.23
CA ARG A 16 -1.92 1.97 15.40
C ARG A 16 -2.60 3.09 16.19
N ALA A 17 -3.89 3.31 15.99
CA ALA A 17 -4.66 4.27 16.78
C ALA A 17 -4.69 3.89 18.27
N GLU A 18 -4.90 2.62 18.58
CA GLU A 18 -4.84 2.11 19.97
C GLU A 18 -3.43 2.23 20.56
N LYS A 19 -2.39 1.97 19.77
CA LYS A 19 -1.00 2.18 20.20
C LYS A 19 -0.69 3.65 20.47
N ALA A 20 -1.17 4.56 19.64
CA ALA A 20 -0.98 5.99 19.83
C ALA A 20 -1.68 6.51 21.11
N LYS A 21 -2.82 5.93 21.50
CA LYS A 21 -3.46 6.24 22.79
C LYS A 21 -2.63 5.79 23.99
N ARG A 22 -1.95 4.64 23.88
CA ARG A 22 -1.13 4.06 24.96
C ARG A 22 0.28 4.66 25.04
N HIS A 23 0.79 5.17 23.91
CA HIS A 23 2.12 5.75 23.76
C HIS A 23 2.01 7.10 23.04
N PRO A 24 1.41 8.12 23.67
CA PRO A 24 1.20 9.43 23.05
C PRO A 24 2.51 10.16 22.68
N GLU A 25 3.62 9.80 23.32
CA GLU A 25 4.96 10.30 23.02
C GLU A 25 5.52 9.80 21.68
N ASP A 26 4.99 8.69 21.15
CA ASP A 26 5.44 8.12 19.89
C ASP A 26 4.59 8.62 18.71
N ALA A 27 5.00 9.77 18.15
CA ALA A 27 4.37 10.41 16.99
C ALA A 27 4.30 9.51 15.74
N ARG A 28 5.12 8.45 15.65
CA ARG A 28 5.11 7.52 14.50
C ARG A 28 3.82 6.71 14.44
N ASN A 29 3.21 6.38 15.59
CA ASN A 29 1.92 5.67 15.59
C ASN A 29 0.78 6.53 15.04
N GLN A 30 0.80 7.85 15.29
CA GLN A 30 -0.17 8.77 14.67
C GLN A 30 0.05 8.89 13.17
N THR A 31 1.31 9.01 12.75
CA THR A 31 1.69 9.10 11.33
C THR A 31 1.27 7.83 10.57
N ALA A 32 1.63 6.65 11.10
CA ALA A 32 1.26 5.36 10.54
C ALA A 32 -0.27 5.18 10.42
N LYS A 33 -1.02 5.54 11.46
CA LYS A 33 -2.49 5.51 11.43
C LYS A 33 -3.05 6.33 10.25
N ILE A 34 -2.58 7.58 10.10
CA ILE A 34 -3.06 8.49 9.05
C ILE A 34 -2.72 7.93 7.66
N LEU A 35 -1.49 7.46 7.47
CA LEU A 35 -1.04 6.89 6.20
C LEU A 35 -1.84 5.64 5.83
N LEU A 36 -2.00 4.69 6.75
CA LEU A 36 -2.74 3.46 6.51
C LEU A 36 -4.23 3.73 6.20
N ALA A 37 -4.86 4.66 6.91
CA ALA A 37 -6.23 5.07 6.63
C ALA A 37 -6.36 5.69 5.24
N ARG A 38 -5.43 6.58 4.85
CA ARG A 38 -5.40 7.18 3.51
C ARG A 38 -5.22 6.14 2.41
N LEU A 39 -4.32 5.17 2.59
CA LEU A 39 -4.10 4.10 1.63
C LEU A 39 -5.34 3.22 1.46
N ALA A 40 -6.06 2.94 2.55
CA ALA A 40 -7.28 2.14 2.51
C ALA A 40 -8.42 2.80 1.71
N GLU A 41 -8.38 4.11 1.49
CA GLU A 41 -9.37 4.84 0.69
C GLU A 41 -9.04 4.87 -0.81
N GLN A 42 -7.85 4.40 -1.20
CA GLN A 42 -7.42 4.39 -2.59
C GLN A 42 -7.93 3.15 -3.32
N GLU A 43 -8.27 3.33 -4.59
CA GLU A 43 -8.50 2.21 -5.49
C GLU A 43 -7.16 1.73 -6.05
N PRO A 44 -6.81 0.45 -5.90
CA PRO A 44 -5.60 -0.10 -6.47
C PRO A 44 -5.73 -0.25 -7.99
N ASP A 45 -4.58 -0.24 -8.65
CA ASP A 45 -4.47 -0.66 -10.04
C ASP A 45 -5.06 -2.07 -10.24
N ALA A 46 -5.80 -2.24 -11.33
CA ALA A 46 -6.56 -3.46 -11.59
C ALA A 46 -5.64 -4.67 -11.85
N GLU A 47 -4.50 -4.46 -12.52
CA GLU A 47 -3.54 -5.52 -12.82
C GLU A 47 -2.83 -5.97 -11.53
N LEU A 48 -2.37 -5.03 -10.71
CA LEU A 48 -1.75 -5.35 -9.41
C LEU A 48 -2.73 -6.03 -8.47
N SER A 49 -3.98 -5.57 -8.42
CA SER A 49 -5.03 -6.22 -7.64
C SER A 49 -5.23 -7.66 -8.08
N GLN A 50 -5.32 -7.92 -9.39
CA GLN A 50 -5.51 -9.27 -9.91
C GLN A 50 -4.31 -10.17 -9.64
N ARG A 51 -3.08 -9.65 -9.78
CA ARG A 51 -1.86 -10.39 -9.44
C ARG A 51 -1.83 -10.77 -7.97
N TYR A 52 -2.24 -9.87 -7.09
CA TYR A 52 -2.33 -10.13 -5.66
C TYR A 52 -3.41 -11.16 -5.31
N ASP A 53 -4.58 -11.10 -5.95
CA ASP A 53 -5.66 -12.09 -5.76
C ASP A 53 -5.19 -13.49 -6.17
N PHE A 54 -4.46 -13.58 -7.28
CA PHE A 54 -3.87 -14.84 -7.73
C PHE A 54 -2.92 -15.44 -6.69
N LEU A 55 -2.18 -14.64 -5.91
CA LEU A 55 -1.31 -15.17 -4.86
C LEU A 55 -2.09 -15.79 -3.69
N HIS A 56 -3.32 -15.32 -3.41
CA HIS A 56 -4.18 -15.92 -2.39
C HIS A 56 -4.79 -17.24 -2.85
N GLU A 57 -4.95 -17.43 -4.16
CA GLU A 57 -5.50 -18.64 -4.77
C GLU A 57 -4.44 -19.67 -5.18
N ASP A 58 -3.17 -19.27 -5.28
CA ASP A 58 -2.06 -20.14 -5.70
C ASP A 58 -1.65 -21.10 -4.58
N GLU A 59 -1.99 -22.38 -4.73
CA GLU A 59 -1.63 -23.46 -3.80
C GLU A 59 -0.11 -23.66 -3.63
N ASN A 60 0.72 -23.12 -4.54
CA ASN A 60 2.17 -23.17 -4.45
C ASN A 60 2.76 -22.05 -3.60
N ILE A 61 1.97 -21.02 -3.26
CA ILE A 61 2.40 -19.94 -2.39
C ILE A 61 1.98 -20.28 -0.97
N ASP A 62 2.98 -20.40 -0.11
CA ASP A 62 2.77 -20.60 1.32
C ASP A 62 1.96 -19.43 1.91
N ALA A 63 0.75 -19.73 2.36
CA ALA A 63 -0.14 -18.76 3.00
C ALA A 63 0.52 -18.09 4.23
N GLU A 64 1.39 -18.81 4.95
CA GLU A 64 2.14 -18.23 6.07
C GLU A 64 3.09 -17.15 5.57
N ARG A 65 3.73 -17.36 4.42
CA ARG A 65 4.64 -16.40 3.82
C ARG A 65 3.93 -15.14 3.34
N LEU A 66 2.74 -15.27 2.75
CA LEU A 66 1.92 -14.13 2.35
C LEU A 66 1.44 -13.33 3.58
N SER A 67 1.00 -14.02 4.63
CA SER A 67 0.61 -13.39 5.90
C SER A 67 1.77 -12.67 6.58
N GLN A 68 2.96 -13.27 6.56
CA GLN A 68 4.17 -12.63 7.07
C GLN A 68 4.53 -11.39 6.26
N ALA A 69 4.47 -11.46 4.93
CA ALA A 69 4.70 -10.32 4.06
C ALA A 69 3.76 -9.14 4.38
N HIS A 70 2.46 -9.41 4.61
CA HIS A 70 1.53 -8.37 5.05
C HIS A 70 1.97 -7.72 6.36
N SER A 71 2.21 -8.54 7.38
CA SER A 71 2.49 -8.06 8.73
C SER A 71 3.77 -7.22 8.77
N GLU A 72 4.81 -7.64 8.04
CA GLU A 72 6.05 -6.91 7.91
C GLU A 72 5.85 -5.57 7.20
N ILE A 73 5.29 -5.60 5.98
CA ILE A 73 5.16 -4.40 5.14
C ILE A 73 4.24 -3.36 5.79
N LEU A 74 3.07 -3.77 6.31
CA LEU A 74 2.16 -2.86 7.00
C LEU A 74 2.75 -2.35 8.34
N GLY A 75 3.61 -3.15 8.96
CA GLY A 75 4.37 -2.76 10.16
C GLY A 75 5.38 -1.64 9.90
N GLU A 76 5.91 -1.52 8.69
CA GLU A 76 6.90 -0.49 8.32
C GLU A 76 6.29 0.88 8.00
N VAL A 77 5.00 0.90 7.61
CA VAL A 77 4.29 2.11 7.22
C VAL A 77 4.26 3.12 8.38
N GLY A 78 4.77 4.33 8.12
CA GLY A 78 4.88 5.42 9.09
C GLY A 78 6.03 5.28 10.09
N PHE A 79 6.94 4.32 9.90
CA PHE A 79 8.13 4.13 10.74
C PHE A 79 9.42 4.18 9.93
N ARG A 80 9.50 3.35 8.88
CA ARG A 80 10.68 3.24 8.00
C ARG A 80 10.33 3.52 6.55
N TRP A 81 9.04 3.51 6.22
CA TRP A 81 8.55 3.70 4.88
C TRP A 81 7.22 4.46 4.89
N GLU A 82 7.05 5.36 3.93
CA GLU A 82 5.87 6.21 3.78
C GLU A 82 5.34 6.09 2.33
N PRO A 83 4.59 5.02 2.03
CA PRO A 83 3.94 4.85 0.73
C PRO A 83 2.98 6.00 0.43
N LYS A 84 2.95 6.43 -0.84
CA LYS A 84 1.96 7.41 -1.31
C LYS A 84 0.74 6.72 -1.91
N HIS A 85 0.97 5.60 -2.59
CA HIS A 85 -0.07 4.84 -3.28
C HIS A 85 -0.24 3.43 -2.70
N VAL A 86 -1.48 2.93 -2.72
CA VAL A 86 -1.79 1.55 -2.31
C VAL A 86 -1.10 0.53 -3.21
N ASP A 87 -0.81 0.90 -4.45
CA ASP A 87 -0.09 0.08 -5.43
C ASP A 87 1.34 -0.22 -5.01
N GLU A 88 2.02 0.75 -4.37
CA GLU A 88 3.35 0.52 -3.80
C GLU A 88 3.30 -0.53 -2.67
N VAL A 89 2.19 -0.59 -1.93
CA VAL A 89 1.97 -1.57 -0.86
C VAL A 89 1.72 -2.95 -1.45
N LEU A 90 0.85 -3.05 -2.45
CA LEU A 90 0.58 -4.29 -3.17
C LEU A 90 1.86 -4.85 -3.78
N ASP A 91 2.60 -4.05 -4.53
CA ASP A 91 3.82 -4.48 -5.19
C ASP A 91 4.86 -5.02 -4.19
N ARG A 92 5.08 -4.32 -3.07
CA ARG A 92 5.99 -4.82 -2.03
C ARG A 92 5.53 -6.13 -1.41
N ILE A 93 4.23 -6.29 -1.16
CA ILE A 93 3.68 -7.53 -0.61
C ILE A 93 3.87 -8.67 -1.60
N ILE A 94 3.50 -8.46 -2.87
CA ILE A 94 3.65 -9.45 -3.95
C ILE A 94 5.12 -9.89 -4.07
N ASN A 95 6.05 -8.93 -4.12
CA ASN A 95 7.46 -9.21 -4.27
C ASN A 95 8.03 -9.97 -3.07
N ARG A 96 7.64 -9.57 -1.84
CA ARG A 96 8.06 -10.24 -0.61
C ARG A 96 7.52 -11.68 -0.52
N ALA A 97 6.24 -11.87 -0.84
CA ALA A 97 5.58 -13.17 -0.81
C ALA A 97 6.14 -14.13 -1.87
N THR A 98 6.38 -13.65 -3.09
CA THR A 98 6.95 -14.48 -4.18
C THR A 98 8.46 -14.66 -4.08
N GLY A 99 9.15 -13.87 -3.25
CA GLY A 99 10.61 -13.92 -3.11
C GLY A 99 11.38 -13.38 -4.30
N LYS A 100 10.71 -12.74 -5.26
CA LYS A 100 11.35 -12.02 -6.34
C LYS A 100 11.85 -10.68 -5.79
N ALA A 101 13.13 -10.37 -5.99
CA ALA A 101 13.62 -9.02 -5.80
C ALA A 101 12.92 -8.11 -6.83
N PRO A 102 12.51 -6.88 -6.47
CA PRO A 102 11.86 -5.98 -7.41
C PRO A 102 12.81 -5.77 -8.59
N THR A 103 12.33 -6.01 -9.82
CA THR A 103 13.12 -5.58 -10.96
C THR A 103 12.97 -4.07 -11.09
N LEU A 104 14.05 -3.39 -11.47
CA LEU A 104 14.07 -1.93 -11.64
C LEU A 104 13.00 -1.47 -12.66
N ALA A 105 12.58 -2.35 -13.57
CA ALA A 105 11.51 -2.13 -14.52
C ALA A 105 10.13 -2.04 -13.84
N ASP A 106 9.80 -2.96 -12.93
CA ASP A 106 8.53 -2.96 -12.20
C ASP A 106 8.36 -1.68 -11.37
N LEU A 107 9.43 -1.24 -10.70
CA LEU A 107 9.44 0.01 -9.93
C LEU A 107 9.34 1.25 -10.84
N MET A 108 9.96 1.23 -12.02
CA MET A 108 9.92 2.36 -12.95
C MET A 108 8.57 2.49 -13.66
N ASP A 109 7.87 1.39 -13.92
CA ASP A 109 6.57 1.42 -14.59
C ASP A 109 5.44 1.86 -13.63
N VAL A 110 5.47 1.45 -12.35
CA VAL A 110 4.55 1.96 -11.32
C VAL A 110 4.76 3.46 -11.11
N HIS A 111 6.02 3.92 -11.02
CA HIS A 111 6.32 5.34 -10.89
C HIS A 111 5.96 6.17 -12.14
N ARG A 112 6.07 5.61 -13.35
CA ARG A 112 5.69 6.29 -14.60
C ARG A 112 4.17 6.41 -14.72
N ALA A 113 3.42 5.36 -14.45
CA ALA A 113 1.96 5.37 -14.49
C ALA A 113 1.36 6.40 -13.52
N HIS A 114 1.89 6.50 -12.30
CA HIS A 114 1.43 7.50 -11.34
C HIS A 114 1.90 8.93 -11.63
N ALA A 115 3.11 9.12 -12.18
CA ALA A 115 3.56 10.44 -12.60
C ALA A 115 2.70 11.02 -13.74
N GLU A 116 2.21 10.17 -14.64
CA GLU A 116 1.29 10.56 -15.71
C GLU A 116 -0.12 10.86 -15.18
N ASP A 117 -0.62 10.10 -14.20
CA ASP A 117 -1.94 10.32 -13.58
C ASP A 117 -1.97 11.60 -12.70
N ASP A 118 -0.91 11.86 -11.92
CA ASP A 118 -0.75 13.09 -11.17
C ASP A 118 -0.61 14.31 -12.10
N ALA A 119 0.14 14.18 -13.20
CA ALA A 119 0.25 15.23 -14.22
C ALA A 119 -1.10 15.53 -14.89
N ALA A 120 -1.86 14.50 -15.26
CA ALA A 120 -3.19 14.63 -15.86
C ALA A 120 -4.20 15.30 -14.91
N LYS A 121 -4.19 14.95 -13.62
CA LYS A 121 -5.03 15.59 -12.60
C LYS A 121 -4.65 17.05 -12.35
N THR A 122 -3.36 17.41 -12.40
CA THR A 122 -2.95 18.83 -12.36
C THR A 122 -3.31 19.63 -13.62
N ALA A 123 -3.36 18.99 -14.79
CA ALA A 123 -3.75 19.65 -16.05
C ALA A 123 -5.27 19.90 -16.14
N ALA A 124 -6.09 19.00 -15.59
CA ALA A 124 -7.55 19.13 -15.59
C ALA A 124 -8.08 20.16 -14.57
N GLY A 125 -7.26 20.61 -13.61
CA GLY A 125 -7.66 21.50 -12.51
C GLY A 125 -7.53 23.01 -12.77
N LYS A 126 -7.15 23.46 -13.97
CA LYS A 126 -7.10 24.90 -14.30
C LYS A 126 -8.11 25.28 -15.39
N PRO A 127 -9.34 25.70 -15.05
CA PRO A 127 -9.98 26.74 -15.81
C PRO A 127 -9.28 28.06 -15.44
N VAL A 128 -8.32 28.47 -16.28
CA VAL A 128 -7.89 29.86 -16.36
C VAL A 128 -9.11 30.64 -16.85
N ASN A 129 -9.84 31.29 -15.94
CA ASN A 129 -10.74 32.35 -16.33
C ASN A 129 -10.02 33.68 -16.17
N GLN A 130 -9.97 34.37 -17.32
CA GLN A 130 -9.56 35.74 -17.55
C GLN A 130 -10.45 36.73 -16.80
#